data_AF-A0A7L2GF40-F1
#
_entry.id   AF-A0A7L2GF40-F1
#
_cell.length_a   1.000
_cell.length_b   1.000
_cell.length_c   1.000
_cell.angle_alpha   90.00
_cell.angle_beta   90.00
_cell.angle_gamma   90.00
#
_symmetry.space_group_name_H-M   'P 1'
#
loop_
_entity.id
_entity.type
_entity.pdbx_description
1 polymer ?
#
loop_
_entity_poly.entity_id
_entity_poly.type
_entity_poly.pdbx_seq_one_letter_code
_entity_poly.pdbx_strand_id
1 'polypeptide(L)'
;DIGDVGRKYHLELVLEDVLDKDGTVNCTAEVLYHLGNKNTAPDVHFTIEGELKNTDEADNVFYNRIQSLEKELVAENIPDNHGNVSPEMEPIHLLAWAASGYVIWQNSTENTKFQLAQIKHVKQVKRSDEHLEFDYMILLHEMVSQEIIPWQMRVLWHPQHGVQVTQDSRQPKH
;
A
#
# COMPACT_ATOMS: atom_id res chain seq x y z
N ASP A 1 -9.47 6.72 -26.06
CA ASP A 1 -9.59 5.31 -26.46
C ASP A 1 -8.44 5.00 -27.39
N ILE A 2 -7.72 3.90 -27.17
CA ILE A 2 -6.66 3.42 -28.06
C ILE A 2 -7.18 2.13 -28.68
N GLY A 3 -7.48 2.17 -29.98
CA GLY A 3 -8.07 1.05 -30.71
C GLY A 3 -7.31 -0.26 -30.47
N ASP A 4 -8.05 -1.32 -30.13
CA ASP A 4 -7.57 -2.67 -29.80
C ASP A 4 -6.60 -2.80 -28.61
N VAL A 5 -6.29 -1.70 -27.91
CA VAL A 5 -5.39 -1.70 -26.74
C VAL A 5 -6.15 -1.49 -25.45
N GLY A 6 -6.98 -0.44 -25.36
CA GLY A 6 -7.64 -0.09 -24.11
C GLY A 6 -7.91 1.41 -23.94
N ARG A 7 -8.27 1.79 -22.72
CA ARG A 7 -8.64 3.17 -22.37
C ARG A 7 -7.53 3.82 -21.56
N LYS A 8 -6.87 4.79 -22.20
CA LYS A 8 -5.86 5.65 -21.59
C LYS A 8 -6.49 6.93 -21.02
N TYR A 9 -6.17 7.23 -19.77
CA TYR A 9 -6.52 8.44 -19.05
C TYR A 9 -5.27 9.30 -18.87
N HIS A 10 -5.41 10.60 -19.06
CA HIS A 10 -4.38 11.58 -18.73
C HIS A 10 -4.94 12.45 -17.60
N LEU A 11 -4.20 12.56 -16.52
CA LEU A 11 -4.63 13.16 -15.26
C LEU A 11 -3.61 14.22 -14.84
N GLU A 12 -4.10 15.37 -14.42
CA GLU A 12 -3.34 16.38 -13.70
C GLU A 12 -3.92 16.47 -12.29
N LEU A 13 -3.09 16.21 -11.29
CA LEU A 13 -3.49 16.02 -9.90
C LEU A 13 -2.58 16.86 -9.00
N VAL A 14 -3.12 17.25 -7.84
CA VAL A 14 -2.32 17.75 -6.71
C VAL A 14 -2.31 16.66 -5.66
N LEU A 15 -1.13 16.21 -5.26
CA LEU A 15 -0.94 15.21 -4.22
C LEU A 15 -0.54 15.92 -2.93
N GLU A 16 -1.13 15.49 -1.81
CA GLU A 16 -0.77 15.93 -0.45
C GLU A 16 0.00 14.79 0.22
N ASP A 17 1.11 15.12 0.89
CA ASP A 17 1.83 14.17 1.72
C ASP A 17 1.09 13.98 3.05
N VAL A 18 0.72 12.75 3.38
CA VAL A 18 0.00 12.44 4.61
C VAL A 18 0.82 12.76 5.87
N LEU A 19 2.15 12.71 5.78
CA LEU A 19 3.07 13.03 6.87
C LEU A 19 3.47 14.51 6.91
N ASP A 20 3.21 15.26 5.84
CA ASP A 20 3.47 16.68 5.72
C ASP A 20 2.27 17.38 5.07
N LYS A 21 1.26 17.70 5.88
CA LYS A 21 -0.04 18.21 5.42
C LYS A 21 0.01 19.54 4.67
N ASP A 22 1.12 20.28 4.80
CA ASP A 22 1.36 21.52 4.06
C ASP A 22 2.17 21.27 2.77
N GLY A 23 2.76 20.08 2.64
CA GLY A 23 3.51 19.61 1.48
C GLY A 23 2.60 19.10 0.38
N THR A 24 2.41 19.92 -0.66
CA THR A 24 1.69 19.51 -1.87
C THR A 24 2.62 19.52 -3.08
N VAL A 25 2.41 18.55 -3.98
CA VAL A 25 3.15 18.43 -5.23
C VAL A 25 2.19 18.24 -6.40
N ASN A 26 2.54 18.78 -7.57
CA ASN A 26 1.77 18.52 -8.77
C ASN A 26 2.19 17.16 -9.35
N CYS A 27 1.23 16.41 -9.86
CA CYS A 27 1.45 15.12 -10.49
C CYS A 27 0.70 15.06 -11.83
N THR A 28 1.44 14.77 -12.89
CA THR A 28 0.86 14.41 -14.19
C THR A 28 0.97 12.91 -14.35
N ALA A 29 -0.14 12.24 -14.61
CA ALA A 29 -0.19 10.79 -14.72
C ALA A 29 -0.94 10.31 -15.96
N GLU A 30 -0.48 9.20 -16.50
CA GLU A 30 -1.11 8.46 -17.57
C GLU A 30 -1.44 7.06 -17.05
N VAL A 31 -2.71 6.65 -17.17
CA VAL A 31 -3.17 5.33 -16.75
C VAL A 31 -3.86 4.64 -17.92
N LEU A 32 -3.38 3.47 -18.33
CA LEU A 32 -3.97 2.67 -19.40
C LEU A 32 -4.59 1.40 -18.83
N TYR A 33 -5.91 1.30 -18.94
CA TYR A 33 -6.64 0.06 -18.69
C TYR A 33 -6.77 -0.74 -19.99
N HIS A 34 -6.27 -1.98 -20.02
CA HIS A 34 -6.27 -2.81 -21.23
C HIS A 34 -7.65 -3.38 -21.57
N LEU A 35 -7.97 -3.40 -22.87
CA LEU A 35 -9.18 -4.03 -23.38
C LEU A 35 -9.03 -5.56 -23.32
N GLY A 36 -10.07 -6.28 -22.87
CA GLY A 36 -10.18 -7.73 -23.03
C GLY A 36 -9.30 -8.60 -22.12
N ASN A 37 -8.22 -8.07 -21.51
CA ASN A 37 -7.41 -8.82 -20.54
C ASN A 37 -7.66 -8.31 -19.11
N LYS A 38 -8.65 -8.91 -18.44
CA LYS A 38 -9.03 -8.57 -17.06
C LYS A 38 -7.96 -8.91 -16.01
N ASN A 39 -6.91 -9.63 -16.40
CA ASN A 39 -5.86 -10.10 -15.49
C ASN A 39 -4.54 -9.34 -15.67
N THR A 40 -4.53 -8.26 -16.46
CA THR A 40 -3.35 -7.40 -16.63
C THR A 40 -3.55 -6.13 -15.84
N ALA A 41 -2.56 -5.80 -15.00
CA ALA A 41 -2.52 -4.55 -14.27
C ALA A 41 -2.52 -3.36 -15.24
N PRO A 42 -3.09 -2.21 -14.88
CA PRO A 42 -3.03 -1.01 -15.71
C PRO A 42 -1.58 -0.54 -15.89
N ASP A 43 -1.20 -0.06 -17.07
CA ASP A 43 0.07 0.64 -17.23
C ASP A 43 -0.04 2.05 -16.61
N VAL A 44 0.91 2.41 -15.76
CA VAL A 44 0.93 3.71 -15.08
C VAL A 44 2.27 4.39 -15.33
N HIS A 45 2.20 5.62 -15.86
CA HIS A 45 3.35 6.51 -15.96
C HIS A 45 3.00 7.81 -15.27
N PHE A 46 3.92 8.38 -14.50
CA PHE A 46 3.67 9.65 -13.85
C PHE A 46 4.95 10.46 -13.68
N THR A 47 4.78 11.77 -13.54
CA THR A 47 5.83 12.73 -13.22
C THR A 47 5.35 13.60 -12.07
N ILE A 48 6.21 13.80 -11.08
CA ILE A 48 5.96 14.68 -9.94
C ILE A 48 6.79 15.95 -10.13
N GLU A 49 6.15 17.10 -9.95
CA GLU A 49 6.80 18.41 -9.92
C GLU A 49 6.83 18.93 -8.47
N GLY A 50 8.04 19.06 -7.93
CA GLY A 50 8.27 19.47 -6.55
C GLY A 50 9.22 18.52 -5.83
N GLU A 51 9.47 18.80 -4.55
CA GLU A 51 10.26 17.95 -3.67
C GLU A 51 9.36 17.38 -2.57
N LEU A 52 9.43 16.08 -2.36
CA LEU A 52 8.80 15.42 -1.22
C LEU A 52 9.77 15.40 -0.05
N LYS A 53 9.22 15.45 1.17
CA LYS A 53 10.03 15.44 2.39
C LYS A 53 10.74 14.10 2.55
N ASN A 54 12.01 14.15 2.93
CA ASN A 54 12.78 12.97 3.27
C ASN A 54 12.36 12.41 4.65
N THR A 55 12.16 11.09 4.74
CA THR A 55 11.75 10.37 5.95
C THR A 55 12.83 9.44 6.52
N ASP A 56 14.08 9.52 6.02
CA ASP A 56 15.15 8.55 6.32
C ASP A 56 15.41 8.39 7.82
N GLU A 57 15.41 9.49 8.60
CA GLU A 57 15.63 9.41 10.04
C GLU A 57 14.50 8.64 10.74
N ALA A 58 13.24 8.96 10.42
CA ALA A 58 12.08 8.28 10.99
C ALA A 58 12.03 6.80 10.59
N ASP A 59 12.35 6.50 9.33
CA ASP A 59 12.42 5.14 8.81
C ASP A 59 13.52 4.33 9.50
N ASN A 60 14.71 4.91 9.72
CA ASN A 60 15.78 4.26 10.47
C ASN A 60 15.43 4.03 11.94
N VAL A 61 14.73 4.96 12.59
CA VAL A 61 14.22 4.79 13.97
C VAL A 61 13.24 3.63 14.04
N PHE A 62 12.29 3.56 13.10
CA PHE A 62 11.34 2.45 13.02
C PHE A 62 12.04 1.11 12.77
N TYR A 63 12.97 1.06 11.83
CA TYR A 63 13.76 -0.13 11.52
C TYR A 63 14.50 -0.66 12.75
N ASN A 64 15.26 0.20 13.44
CA ASN A 64 16.03 -0.17 14.63
C ASN A 64 15.13 -0.60 15.79
N ARG A 65 13.95 0.03 15.94
CA ARG A 65 12.96 -0.38 16.94
C ARG A 65 12.47 -1.80 16.69
N ILE A 66 12.09 -2.14 15.46
CA ILE A 66 11.59 -3.49 15.14
C ILE A 66 12.68 -4.55 15.28
N GLN A 67 13.91 -4.24 14.86
CA GLN A 67 15.06 -5.13 15.02
C GLN A 67 15.41 -5.43 16.49
N SER A 68 15.14 -4.49 17.41
CA SER A 68 15.47 -4.62 18.82
C SER A 68 14.37 -5.26 19.69
N LEU A 69 13.22 -5.63 19.10
CA LEU A 69 12.15 -6.29 19.83
C LEU A 69 12.58 -7.68 20.33
N GLU A 70 12.32 -7.98 21.61
CA GLU A 70 12.58 -9.31 22.19
C GLU A 70 11.72 -10.42 21.56
N LYS A 71 10.53 -10.04 21.07
CA LYS A 71 9.55 -10.92 20.43
C LYS A 71 9.07 -10.29 19.14
N GLU A 72 8.71 -11.13 18.18
CA GLU A 72 8.13 -10.71 16.92
C GLU A 72 6.90 -9.83 17.14
N LEU A 73 6.81 -8.73 16.39
CA LEU A 73 5.63 -7.88 16.41
C LEU A 73 4.41 -8.68 15.95
N VAL A 74 3.33 -8.62 16.73
CA VAL A 74 2.01 -9.16 16.38
C VAL A 74 0.98 -8.11 16.76
N ALA A 75 0.11 -7.76 15.82
CA ALA A 75 -0.97 -6.81 16.07
C ALA A 75 -2.19 -7.12 15.20
N GLU A 76 -3.35 -6.62 15.60
CA GLU A 76 -4.63 -6.89 14.95
C GLU A 76 -5.53 -5.66 14.96
N ASN A 77 -6.43 -5.61 14.00
CA ASN A 77 -7.48 -4.59 13.87
C ASN A 77 -6.92 -3.15 13.96
N ILE A 78 -6.09 -2.77 12.98
CA ILE A 78 -5.51 -1.43 12.84
C ILE A 78 -6.01 -0.79 11.54
N PRO A 79 -6.74 0.33 11.56
CA PRO A 79 -7.28 1.02 12.74
C PRO A 79 -8.30 0.15 13.51
N ASP A 80 -8.54 0.50 14.77
CA ASP A 80 -9.57 -0.16 15.57
C ASP A 80 -11.00 0.15 15.06
N ASN A 81 -12.03 -0.39 15.71
CA ASN A 81 -13.43 -0.17 15.31
C ASN A 81 -13.90 1.29 15.43
N HIS A 82 -13.12 2.17 16.07
CA HIS A 82 -13.39 3.60 16.18
C HIS A 82 -12.50 4.42 15.23
N GLY A 83 -11.70 3.77 14.39
CA GLY A 83 -10.77 4.43 13.47
C GLY A 83 -9.46 4.88 14.11
N ASN A 84 -9.13 4.42 15.32
CA ASN A 84 -7.90 4.83 15.99
C ASN A 84 -6.70 3.96 15.56
N VAL A 85 -5.56 4.60 15.35
CA VAL A 85 -4.25 3.97 15.22
C VAL A 85 -3.38 4.50 16.34
N SER A 86 -2.78 3.62 17.15
CA SER A 86 -1.84 4.07 18.18
C SER A 86 -0.56 4.61 17.52
N PRO A 87 0.13 5.61 18.11
CA PRO A 87 1.36 6.15 17.52
C PRO A 87 2.43 5.09 17.27
N GLU A 88 2.46 4.07 18.13
CA GLU A 88 3.37 2.93 17.99
C GLU A 88 3.11 2.05 16.76
N MET A 89 1.86 2.01 16.28
CA MET A 89 1.43 1.20 15.14
C MET A 89 1.29 2.02 13.86
N GLU A 90 1.44 3.34 13.91
CA GLU A 90 1.35 4.22 12.76
C GLU A 90 2.35 3.84 11.64
N PRO A 91 3.64 3.56 11.90
CA PRO A 91 4.55 3.11 10.85
C PRO A 91 4.14 1.77 10.22
N ILE A 92 3.60 0.84 11.02
CA ILE A 92 3.11 -0.47 10.54
C ILE A 92 1.87 -0.28 9.64
N HIS A 93 1.01 0.67 10.00
CA HIS A 93 -0.16 1.05 9.22
C HIS A 93 0.23 1.71 7.89
N LEU A 94 1.14 2.67 7.91
CA LEU A 94 1.65 3.35 6.72
C LEU A 94 2.38 2.37 5.77
N LEU A 95 3.16 1.44 6.33
CA LEU A 95 3.81 0.40 5.53
C LEU A 95 2.78 -0.52 4.85
N ALA A 96 1.72 -0.91 5.55
CA ALA A 96 0.63 -1.68 4.95
C ALA A 96 -0.11 -0.88 3.89
N TRP A 97 -0.29 0.44 4.10
CA TRP A 97 -0.93 1.32 3.13
C TRP A 97 -0.11 1.43 1.85
N ALA A 98 1.20 1.67 1.96
CA ALA A 98 2.13 1.67 0.83
C ALA A 98 2.14 0.33 0.08
N ALA A 99 2.25 -0.81 0.81
CA ALA A 99 2.22 -2.14 0.22
C ALA A 99 0.87 -2.46 -0.44
N SER A 100 -0.25 -2.03 0.15
CA SER A 100 -1.58 -2.21 -0.43
C SER A 100 -1.73 -1.47 -1.75
N GLY A 101 -0.99 -0.39 -1.97
CA GLY A 101 -0.94 0.32 -3.25
C GLY A 101 -0.54 -0.59 -4.41
N TYR A 102 0.43 -1.50 -4.21
CA TYR A 102 0.81 -2.51 -5.21
C TYR A 102 -0.35 -3.46 -5.51
N VAL A 103 -0.97 -4.03 -4.47
CA VAL A 103 -2.09 -4.96 -4.62
C VAL A 103 -3.27 -4.28 -5.33
N ILE A 104 -3.60 -3.04 -4.94
CA ILE A 104 -4.65 -2.24 -5.56
C ILE A 104 -4.33 -2.01 -7.03
N TRP A 105 -3.12 -1.55 -7.34
CA TRP A 105 -2.69 -1.29 -8.71
C TRP A 105 -2.81 -2.56 -9.58
N GLN A 106 -2.25 -3.68 -9.10
CA GLN A 106 -2.25 -4.94 -9.86
C GLN A 106 -3.64 -5.49 -10.16
N ASN A 107 -4.65 -5.13 -9.37
CA ASN A 107 -6.01 -5.67 -9.46
C ASN A 107 -7.06 -4.63 -9.88
N SER A 108 -6.66 -3.40 -10.21
CA SER A 108 -7.58 -2.33 -10.58
C SER A 108 -8.08 -2.46 -12.01
N THR A 109 -9.38 -2.22 -12.17
CA THR A 109 -10.06 -2.03 -13.46
C THR A 109 -10.82 -0.70 -13.45
N GLU A 110 -11.34 -0.28 -14.60
CA GLU A 110 -12.20 0.91 -14.68
C GLU A 110 -13.47 0.82 -13.80
N ASN A 111 -13.87 -0.37 -13.37
CA ASN A 111 -15.08 -0.61 -12.59
C ASN A 111 -14.79 -0.89 -11.10
N THR A 112 -13.56 -0.64 -10.64
CA THR A 112 -13.16 -0.86 -9.24
C THR A 112 -12.59 0.41 -8.63
N LYS A 113 -12.82 0.60 -7.34
CA LYS A 113 -12.19 1.64 -6.52
C LYS A 113 -11.87 1.04 -5.16
N PHE A 114 -10.65 0.54 -5.02
CA PHE A 114 -10.19 -0.05 -3.76
C PHE A 114 -9.64 1.00 -2.80
N GLN A 115 -9.79 0.72 -1.51
CA GLN A 115 -9.14 1.45 -0.43
C GLN A 115 -8.75 0.46 0.67
N LEU A 116 -7.58 0.64 1.30
CA LEU A 116 -7.25 -0.07 2.53
C LEU A 116 -8.22 0.37 3.63
N ALA A 117 -9.02 -0.57 4.13
CA ALA A 117 -9.97 -0.32 5.21
C ALA A 117 -9.35 -0.62 6.58
N GLN A 118 -8.64 -1.74 6.68
CA GLN A 118 -8.08 -2.20 7.95
C GLN A 118 -6.97 -3.24 7.72
N ILE A 119 -5.96 -3.24 8.57
CA ILE A 119 -5.11 -4.39 8.85
C ILE A 119 -5.86 -5.28 9.83
N LYS A 120 -6.35 -6.42 9.36
CA LYS A 120 -7.02 -7.40 10.22
C LYS A 120 -6.03 -8.06 11.18
N HIS A 121 -4.87 -8.46 10.65
CA HIS A 121 -3.78 -9.06 11.40
C HIS A 121 -2.44 -8.71 10.73
N VAL A 122 -1.40 -8.53 11.53
CA VAL A 122 -0.02 -8.41 11.07
C VAL A 122 0.89 -9.18 12.01
N LYS A 123 1.83 -9.91 11.43
CA LYS A 123 2.88 -10.61 12.16
C LYS A 123 4.23 -10.41 11.51
N GLN A 124 5.23 -10.00 12.29
CA GLN A 124 6.61 -10.00 11.86
C GLN A 124 7.10 -11.43 11.66
N VAL A 125 7.79 -11.66 10.56
CA VAL A 125 8.39 -12.94 10.17
C VAL A 125 9.88 -12.85 10.47
N LYS A 126 10.40 -13.80 11.24
CA LYS A 126 11.84 -13.85 11.56
C LYS A 126 12.66 -14.06 10.29
N ARG A 127 13.70 -13.25 10.15
CA ARG A 127 14.70 -13.33 9.10
C ARG A 127 16.10 -13.29 9.68
N SER A 128 17.06 -13.73 8.88
CA SER A 128 18.49 -13.69 9.21
C SER A 128 19.25 -12.61 8.43
N ASP A 129 18.60 -11.95 7.48
CA ASP A 129 19.17 -10.85 6.71
C ASP A 129 18.70 -9.49 7.26
N GLU A 130 19.08 -8.42 6.57
CA GLU A 130 18.79 -7.04 6.96
C GLU A 130 17.35 -6.59 6.67
N HIS A 131 16.52 -7.39 6.00
CA HIS A 131 15.17 -6.96 5.67
C HIS A 131 14.20 -7.27 6.82
N LEU A 132 13.26 -6.36 7.05
CA LEU A 132 12.07 -6.68 7.84
C LEU A 132 11.05 -7.37 6.94
N GLU A 133 10.37 -8.38 7.48
CA GLU A 133 9.27 -9.04 6.80
C GLU A 133 8.03 -9.09 7.68
N PHE A 134 6.89 -8.81 7.06
CA PHE A 134 5.60 -8.81 7.70
C PHE A 134 4.60 -9.61 6.88
N ASP A 135 3.89 -10.52 7.54
CA ASP A 135 2.72 -11.21 7.01
C ASP A 135 1.48 -10.42 7.41
N TYR A 136 0.86 -9.76 6.44
CA TYR A 136 -0.33 -8.95 6.63
C TYR A 136 -1.56 -9.69 6.11
N MET A 137 -2.63 -9.66 6.91
CA MET A 137 -3.99 -9.86 6.46
C MET A 137 -4.68 -8.49 6.47
N ILE A 138 -4.90 -7.91 5.29
CA ILE A 138 -5.61 -6.63 5.13
C ILE A 138 -7.04 -6.84 4.65
N LEU A 139 -7.87 -5.84 4.87
CA LEU A 139 -9.21 -5.70 4.33
C LEU A 139 -9.21 -4.54 3.35
N LEU A 140 -9.51 -4.82 2.08
CA LEU A 140 -9.75 -3.81 1.06
C LEU A 140 -11.25 -3.55 0.96
N HIS A 141 -11.65 -2.29 1.01
CA HIS A 141 -13.00 -1.87 0.65
C HIS A 141 -13.03 -1.53 -0.83
N GLU A 142 -13.79 -2.30 -1.60
CA GLU A 142 -14.09 -1.99 -3.00
C GLU A 142 -15.36 -1.12 -3.04
N MET A 143 -15.17 0.18 -3.25
CA MET A 143 -16.20 1.20 -3.08
C MET A 143 -17.31 1.13 -4.14
N VAL A 144 -17.08 0.52 -5.32
CA VAL A 144 -18.11 0.44 -6.37
C VAL A 144 -19.17 -0.60 -6.00
N SER A 145 -18.73 -1.78 -5.55
CA SER A 145 -19.57 -2.91 -5.13
C SER A 145 -19.91 -2.91 -3.64
N GLN A 146 -19.27 -2.04 -2.84
CA GLN A 146 -19.37 -1.97 -1.38
C GLN A 146 -18.92 -3.27 -0.69
N GLU A 147 -18.02 -4.03 -1.32
CA GLU A 147 -17.49 -5.26 -0.75
C GLU A 147 -16.27 -5.01 0.14
N ILE A 148 -16.21 -5.71 1.27
CA ILE A 148 -14.98 -5.89 2.04
C ILE A 148 -14.31 -7.19 1.60
N ILE A 149 -13.07 -7.07 1.12
CA ILE A 149 -12.30 -8.15 0.51
C ILE A 149 -11.05 -8.40 1.34
N PRO A 150 -10.93 -9.57 2.00
CA PRO A 150 -9.71 -9.93 2.71
C PRO A 150 -8.59 -10.26 1.71
N TRP A 151 -7.40 -9.73 1.96
CA TRP A 151 -6.22 -9.93 1.11
C TRP A 151 -4.97 -10.19 1.95
N GLN A 152 -4.31 -11.32 1.69
CA GLN A 152 -3.06 -11.65 2.37
C GLN A 152 -1.90 -11.12 1.55
N MET A 153 -0.91 -10.50 2.19
CA MET A 153 0.29 -10.03 1.52
C MET A 153 1.52 -10.21 2.41
N ARG A 154 2.62 -10.66 1.80
CA ARG A 154 3.93 -10.73 2.43
C ARG A 154 4.77 -9.55 1.98
N VAL A 155 5.18 -8.73 2.93
CA VAL A 155 5.85 -7.45 2.66
C VAL A 155 7.27 -7.51 3.20
N LEU A 156 8.24 -7.30 2.31
CA LEU A 156 9.62 -7.01 2.66
C LEU A 156 9.83 -5.50 2.69
N TRP A 157 10.60 -5.03 3.66
CA TRP A 157 10.94 -3.63 3.77
C TRP A 157 12.32 -3.41 4.39
N HIS A 158 13.03 -2.41 3.89
CA HIS A 158 14.27 -1.89 4.46
C HIS A 158 14.35 -0.38 4.15
N PRO A 159 14.81 0.49 5.07
CA PRO A 159 14.83 1.94 4.86
C PRO A 159 15.57 2.36 3.59
N GLN A 160 16.60 1.62 3.16
CA GLN A 160 17.39 1.96 1.97
C GLN A 160 16.88 1.28 0.68
N HIS A 161 16.08 0.22 0.79
CA HIS A 161 15.62 -0.58 -0.36
C HIS A 161 14.13 -0.39 -0.66
N GLY A 162 13.41 0.30 0.23
CA GLY A 162 11.99 0.55 0.10
C GLY A 162 11.14 -0.67 0.45
N VAL A 163 9.93 -0.70 -0.12
CA VAL A 163 8.91 -1.72 0.12
C VAL A 163 8.78 -2.66 -1.07
N GLN A 164 8.63 -3.95 -0.80
CA GLN A 164 8.36 -4.96 -1.82
C GLN A 164 7.29 -5.94 -1.32
N VAL A 165 6.24 -6.13 -2.11
CA VAL A 165 5.28 -7.23 -1.91
C VAL A 165 5.82 -8.46 -2.61
N THR A 166 6.15 -9.52 -1.86
CA THR A 166 6.76 -10.74 -2.41
C THR A 166 5.76 -11.83 -2.74
N GLN A 167 4.63 -11.83 -2.03
CA GLN A 167 3.51 -12.73 -2.23
C GLN A 167 2.25 -11.97 -1.88
N ASP A 168 1.19 -12.17 -2.64
CA ASP A 168 -0.14 -11.70 -2.27
C ASP A 168 -1.22 -12.63 -2.83
N SER A 169 -2.36 -12.66 -2.14
CA SER A 169 -3.52 -13.42 -2.60
C SER A 169 -4.81 -12.94 -1.94
N ARG A 170 -5.86 -12.81 -2.76
CA ARG A 170 -7.22 -12.63 -2.29
C ARG A 170 -7.65 -13.84 -1.47
N GLN A 171 -8.20 -13.60 -0.28
CA GLN A 171 -8.68 -14.65 0.61
C GLN A 171 -10.22 -14.79 0.53
N PRO A 172 -10.77 -15.98 0.85
CA PRO A 172 -12.21 -16.17 0.96
C PRO A 172 -12.82 -15.26 2.03
N LYS A 173 -14.09 -14.86 1.84
CA LYS A 173 -14.88 -14.25 2.92
C LYS A 173 -15.19 -15.34 3.95
N HIS A 174 -14.93 -15.07 5.23
CA HIS A 174 -15.34 -15.94 6.34
C HIS A 174 -16.82 -15.75 6.67
#